data_AF-A0A832ZW26-F1
#
_entry.id   AF-A0A832ZW26-F1
#
_cell.length_a   1.000
_cell.length_b   1.000
_cell.length_c   1.000
_cell.angle_alpha   90.00
_cell.angle_beta   90.00
_cell.angle_gamma   90.00
#
_symmetry.space_group_name_H-M   'P 1'
#
loop_
_entity.id
_entity.type
_entity.pdbx_description
1 polymer ?
#
loop_
_entity_poly.entity_id
_entity_poly.type
_entity_poly.pdbx_seq_one_letter_code
_entity_poly.pdbx_strand_id
1 'polypeptide(L)' 'MLEEIFLDSRIRKMLQNPHKILLEDLKLSKGDSLLDLGCGTGFLTIPASKIVDRKGVVYSVI' A
#
# COMPACT_ATOMS: atom_id res chain seq x y z
N MET A 1 -15.01 2.50 -13.88
CA MET A 1 -16.11 1.56 -13.64
C MET A 1 -15.65 0.15 -13.26
N LEU A 2 -15.05 -0.67 -14.15
CA LEU A 2 -14.58 -2.02 -13.74
C LEU A 2 -13.37 -2.00 -12.80
N GLU A 3 -12.42 -1.08 -13.02
CA GLU A 3 -11.25 -0.92 -12.13
C GLU A 3 -11.64 -0.46 -10.72
N GLU A 4 -12.57 0.48 -10.59
CA GLU A 4 -13.07 0.94 -9.29
C GLU A 4 -13.74 -0.20 -8.52
N ILE A 5 -14.61 -0.97 -9.19
CA ILE A 5 -15.25 -2.15 -8.61
C ILE A 5 -14.18 -3.16 -8.17
N PHE A 6 -13.13 -3.36 -8.96
CA PHE A 6 -12.04 -4.26 -8.61
C PHE A 6 -11.23 -3.75 -7.41
N LEU A 7 -10.88 -2.47 -7.36
CA LEU A 7 -10.05 -1.88 -6.31
C LEU A 7 -10.70 -1.97 -4.93
N ASP A 8 -12.02 -1.86 -4.86
CA ASP A 8 -12.81 -2.00 -3.63
C ASP A 8 -13.22 -3.46 -3.33
N SER A 9 -13.01 -4.38 -4.28
CA SER A 9 -13.39 -5.78 -4.11
C SER A 9 -12.42 -6.55 -3.21
N ARG A 10 -12.92 -7.59 -2.55
CA ARG A 10 -12.08 -8.59 -1.89
C ARG A 10 -11.20 -9.39 -2.87
N ILE A 11 -11.55 -9.39 -4.16
CA ILE A 11 -10.81 -10.08 -5.23
C ILE A 11 -9.41 -9.48 -5.38
N ARG A 12 -9.24 -8.17 -5.16
CA ARG A 12 -7.91 -7.53 -5.18
C ARG A 12 -6.93 -8.21 -4.23
N LYS A 13 -7.37 -8.58 -3.02
CA LYS A 13 -6.52 -9.29 -2.04
C LYS A 13 -6.16 -10.72 -2.47
N MET A 14 -6.91 -11.32 -3.39
CA MET A 14 -6.60 -12.63 -3.96
C MET A 14 -5.57 -12.55 -5.07
N LEU A 15 -5.58 -11.48 -5.87
CA LEU A 15 -4.68 -11.31 -7.01
C LEU A 15 -3.39 -10.55 -6.67
N GLN A 16 -3.46 -9.64 -5.69
CA GLN A 16 -2.34 -8.79 -5.28
C GLN A 16 -1.99 -9.03 -3.82
N ASN A 17 -0.72 -9.31 -3.56
CA ASN A 17 -0.18 -9.31 -2.21
C ASN A 17 0.51 -7.95 -1.95
N PRO A 18 -0.02 -7.10 -1.06
CA PRO A 18 0.56 -5.78 -0.81
C PRO A 18 1.97 -5.86 -0.23
N HIS A 19 2.32 -6.90 0.56
CA HIS A 19 3.67 -7.04 1.09
C HIS A 19 4.68 -7.36 0.01
N LYS A 20 4.30 -8.16 -1.00
CA LYS A 20 5.17 -8.44 -2.15
C LYS A 20 5.48 -7.16 -2.91
N ILE A 21 4.44 -6.39 -3.24
CA ILE A 21 4.59 -5.11 -3.94
C ILE A 21 5.51 -4.17 -3.17
N LEU A 22 5.29 -4.02 -1.86
CA LEU A 22 6.05 -3.08 -1.04
C LEU A 22 7.50 -3.53 -0.81
N LEU A 23 7.74 -4.82 -0.53
CA LEU A 23 9.08 -5.31 -0.14
C LEU A 23 9.94 -5.73 -1.34
N GLU A 24 9.36 -6.29 -2.39
CA GLU A 24 10.11 -6.82 -3.54
C GLU A 24 10.16 -5.82 -4.68
N ASP A 25 9.01 -5.27 -5.08
CA ASP A 25 8.93 -4.38 -6.24
C ASP A 25 9.39 -2.96 -5.89
N LEU A 26 8.90 -2.41 -4.77
CA LEU A 26 9.22 -1.06 -4.30
C LEU A 26 10.41 -1.02 -3.34
N LYS A 27 10.85 -2.17 -2.81
CA LYS A 27 11.97 -2.30 -1.86
C LYS A 27 11.87 -1.40 -0.63
N LEU A 28 10.64 -1.14 -0.19
CA LEU A 28 10.33 -0.31 0.97
C LEU A 28 10.95 -0.94 2.23
N SER A 29 11.63 -0.11 3.01
CA SER A 29 12.40 -0.51 4.17
C SER A 29 12.06 0.32 5.41
N LYS A 30 12.54 -0.13 6.56
CA LYS A 30 12.39 0.58 7.83
C LYS A 30 13.03 1.97 7.75
N GLY A 31 12.27 2.99 8.15
CA GLY A 31 12.74 4.38 8.11
C GLY A 31 12.40 5.14 6.83
N ASP A 32 11.90 4.46 5.79
CA ASP A 32 11.58 5.11 4.53
C ASP A 32 10.36 6.03 4.63
N SER A 33 10.30 6.99 3.72
CA SER A 33 9.13 7.84 3.49
C SER A 33 8.42 7.40 2.22
N LEU A 34 7.11 7.13 2.31
CA LEU A 34 6.27 6.73 1.17
C LEU A 34 5.14 7.75 0.96
N LEU A 35 4.85 8.07 -0.31
CA LEU A 35 3.63 8.78 -0.71
C LEU A 35 2.70 7.80 -1.44
N ASP A 36 1.54 7.50 -0.84
CA ASP A 36 0.49 6.64 -1.39
C ASP A 36 -0.64 7.52 -1.96
N LEU A 37 -0.57 7.77 -3.27
CA LEU A 37 -1.56 8.58 -4.00
C LEU A 37 -2.79 7.75 -4.35
N GLY A 38 -3.99 8.29 -4.12
CA GLY A 38 -5.24 7.57 -4.36
C GLY A 38 -5.37 6.36 -3.45
N CYS A 39 -4.95 6.49 -2.18
CA CYS A 39 -4.80 5.37 -1.26
C CYS A 39 -6.10 4.58 -0.99
N GLY A 40 -7.26 5.19 -1.25
CA GLY A 40 -8.58 4.61 -1.03
C GLY A 40 -8.72 4.11 0.40
N THR A 41 -9.10 2.84 0.56
CA THR A 41 -9.23 2.18 1.87
C THR A 41 -7.90 1.82 2.55
N GLY A 42 -6.76 2.17 1.95
CA GLY A 42 -5.43 1.98 2.54
C GLY A 42 -4.81 0.60 2.27
N PHE A 43 -5.11 -0.01 1.12
CA PHE A 43 -4.60 -1.34 0.73
C PHE A 43 -3.06 -1.42 0.78
N LEU A 44 -2.37 -0.37 0.33
CA LEU A 44 -0.90 -0.25 0.42
C LEU A 44 -0.47 0.54 1.66
N THR A 45 -1.20 1.61 2.02
CA THR A 45 -0.92 2.45 3.20
C THR A 45 -0.71 1.64 4.48
N ILE A 46 -1.63 0.73 4.84
CA ILE A 46 -1.59 0.03 6.13
C ILE A 46 -0.41 -0.96 6.21
N PRO A 47 -0.15 -1.81 5.20
CA PRO A 47 1.06 -2.63 5.19
C PRO A 47 2.35 -1.78 5.16
N ALA A 48 2.38 -0.69 4.39
CA ALA A 48 3.54 0.19 4.31
C ALA A 48 3.87 0.83 5.66
N SER A 49 2.86 1.29 6.41
CA SER A 49 3.07 1.91 7.73
C SER A 49 3.70 0.94 8.73
N LYS A 50 3.46 -0.37 8.59
CA LYS A 50 4.09 -1.41 9.41
C LYS A 50 5.54 -1.67 9.01
N ILE A 51 5.86 -1.57 7.72
CA ILE A 51 7.21 -1.80 7.17
C ILE A 51 8.16 -0.67 7.57
N VAL A 52 7.73 0.59 7.38
CA VAL A 52 8.57 1.76 7.69
C VAL A 52 8.80 1.95 9.19
N ASP A 53 7.91 1.37 10.02
CA ASP A 53 7.93 1.43 11.49
C ASP A 53 7.95 2.88 12.01
N ARG A 54 8.19 3.08 13.31
CA ARG A 54 8.26 4.40 13.96
C ARG A 54 9.36 5.33 13.42
N LYS A 55 10.27 4.83 12.59
CA LYS A 55 11.39 5.60 12.03
C LYS A 55 11.06 6.24 10.68
N GLY A 56 9.99 5.81 10.02
CA GLY A 56 9.58 6.33 8.71
C GLY A 56 8.18 6.92 8.75
N VAL A 57 7.68 7.28 7.57
CA VAL A 57 6.37 7.95 7.43
C VAL A 57 5.69 7.52 6.14
N VAL A 58 4.36 7.39 6.19
CA VAL A 58 3.53 7.18 5.01
C VAL A 58 2.57 8.35 4.91
N TYR A 59 2.65 9.09 3.82
CA TYR A 59 1.71 10.13 3.45
C TYR A 59 0.67 9.54 2.51
N SER A 60 -0.61 9.65 2.88
CA SER A 60 -1.71 9.14 2.07
C SER A 60 -2.57 10.31 1.63
N VAL A 61 -2.73 10.47 0.31
CA VAL A 61 -3.47 11.57 -0.29
C VAL A 61 -4.55 10.99 -1.21
N ILE A 62 -5.75 11.58 -1.15
CA ILE A 62 -6.92 11.21 -1.95
C ILE A 62 -6.92 12.04 -3.24
#